data_AF-A0A5J5BDR8-F1
#
_entry.id   AF-A0A5J5BDR8-F1
#
_cell.length_a   1.000
_cell.length_b   1.000
_cell.length_c   1.000
_cell.angle_alpha   90.00
_cell.angle_beta   90.00
_cell.angle_gamma   90.00
#
_symmetry.space_group_name_H-M   'P 1'
#
loop_
_entity.id
_entity.type
_entity.pdbx_description
1 polymer ?
#
loop_
_entity_poly.entity_id
_entity_poly.type
_entity_poly.pdbx_seq_one_letter_code
_entity_poly.pdbx_strand_id
1 'polypeptide(L)'
;MFDANAIPFNLVKDVYFKRMLESVASYGKGLKPPSCHEVRCTFLKKETNTINNGMLENYKVEWKNLSELLDSMVEEIGEDNVVQVVTYSASAYVKAGELLMAKRKNLFWSPCAAHCLNLILTDIGDLPIHTDTISKARKITSLHL
;
A
#
# COMPACT_ATOMS: atom_id res chain seq x y z
N MET A 1 -17.49 -14.31 -17.97
CA MET A 1 -17.11 -13.60 -16.74
C MET A 1 -15.64 -13.12 -16.77
N PHE A 2 -15.05 -12.89 -17.96
CA PHE A 2 -13.72 -12.27 -18.10
C PHE A 2 -13.78 -10.90 -18.80
N ASP A 3 -14.85 -10.60 -19.54
CA ASP A 3 -14.91 -9.40 -20.37
C ASP A 3 -15.55 -8.16 -19.71
N ALA A 4 -16.07 -8.28 -18.47
CA ALA A 4 -16.85 -7.20 -17.86
C ALA A 4 -16.09 -6.31 -16.84
N ASN A 5 -14.97 -6.78 -16.27
CA ASN A 5 -14.35 -6.11 -15.10
C ASN A 5 -12.89 -5.68 -15.31
N ALA A 6 -12.42 -5.56 -16.55
CA ALA A 6 -11.08 -5.06 -16.87
C ALA A 6 -9.96 -5.71 -16.03
N ILE A 7 -10.08 -7.00 -15.69
CA ILE A 7 -9.01 -7.73 -15.03
C ILE A 7 -7.98 -8.04 -16.11
N PRO A 8 -6.78 -7.45 -16.06
CA PRO A 8 -5.80 -7.66 -17.11
C PRO A 8 -5.35 -9.12 -17.11
N PHE A 9 -5.24 -9.73 -18.30
CA PHE A 9 -4.87 -11.14 -18.46
C PHE A 9 -3.51 -11.49 -17.84
N ASN A 10 -2.67 -10.48 -17.53
CA ASN A 10 -1.41 -10.67 -16.83
C ASN A 10 -1.57 -11.06 -15.35
N LEU A 11 -2.76 -10.93 -14.74
CA LEU A 11 -3.00 -11.28 -13.34
C LEU A 11 -2.72 -12.76 -13.06
N VAL A 12 -2.84 -13.65 -14.05
CA VAL A 12 -2.49 -15.08 -13.89
C VAL A 12 -1.01 -15.32 -13.62
N LYS A 13 -0.15 -14.32 -13.89
CA LYS A 13 1.29 -14.36 -13.61
C LYS A 13 1.63 -13.79 -12.23
N ASP A 14 0.66 -13.18 -11.56
CA ASP A 14 0.84 -12.58 -10.25
C ASP A 14 0.97 -13.65 -9.16
N VAL A 15 1.90 -13.43 -8.22
CA VAL A 15 2.21 -14.38 -7.16
C VAL A 15 1.05 -14.55 -6.18
N TYR A 16 0.25 -13.50 -5.96
CA TYR A 16 -0.95 -13.56 -5.12
C TYR A 16 -2.05 -14.35 -5.81
N PHE A 17 -2.17 -14.26 -7.13
CA PHE A 17 -3.11 -15.10 -7.88
C PHE A 17 -2.79 -16.59 -7.75
N LYS A 18 -1.50 -16.95 -7.85
CA LYS A 18 -1.05 -18.33 -7.65
C LYS A 18 -1.26 -18.81 -6.20
N ARG A 19 -0.92 -17.99 -5.21
CA ARG A 19 -1.13 -18.32 -3.78
C ARG A 19 -2.61 -18.47 -3.41
N MET A 20 -3.47 -17.64 -4.01
CA MET A 20 -4.91 -17.78 -3.89
C MET A 20 -5.37 -19.12 -4.44
N LEU A 21 -4.90 -19.54 -5.63
CA LEU A 21 -5.22 -20.84 -6.22
C LEU A 21 -4.69 -22.01 -5.38
N GLU A 22 -3.48 -21.92 -4.84
CA GLU A 22 -2.89 -22.95 -3.96
C GLU A 22 -3.70 -23.11 -2.66
N SER A 23 -4.14 -21.99 -2.08
CA SER A 23 -5.00 -21.98 -0.90
C SER A 23 -6.38 -22.57 -1.20
N VAL A 24 -6.98 -22.21 -2.34
CA VAL A 24 -8.24 -22.80 -2.82
C VAL A 24 -8.08 -24.31 -3.05
N ALA A 25 -6.95 -24.75 -3.60
CA ALA A 25 -6.64 -26.16 -3.83
C ALA A 25 -6.45 -26.95 -2.51
N SER A 26 -5.88 -26.34 -1.47
CA SER A 26 -5.68 -27.00 -0.17
C SER A 26 -6.97 -27.27 0.60
N TYR A 27 -8.05 -26.54 0.31
CA TYR A 27 -9.37 -26.78 0.91
C TYR A 27 -10.07 -28.05 0.36
N GLY A 28 -9.54 -28.66 -0.71
CA GLY A 28 -9.97 -29.97 -1.19
C GLY A 28 -11.24 -29.99 -2.05
N LYS A 29 -11.66 -31.20 -2.44
CA LYS A 29 -12.79 -31.45 -3.33
C LYS A 29 -14.10 -31.22 -2.58
N GLY A 30 -14.77 -30.10 -2.85
CA GLY A 30 -16.04 -29.73 -2.20
C GLY A 30 -16.21 -28.25 -1.87
N LEU A 31 -15.20 -27.41 -2.15
CA LEU A 31 -15.31 -25.96 -1.99
C LEU A 31 -16.50 -25.43 -2.81
N LYS A 32 -17.50 -24.87 -2.12
CA LYS A 32 -18.56 -24.10 -2.75
C LYS A 32 -18.06 -22.65 -2.86
N PRO A 33 -17.77 -22.15 -4.07
CA PRO A 33 -17.38 -20.76 -4.23
C PRO A 33 -18.53 -19.86 -3.74
N PRO A 34 -18.23 -18.75 -3.06
CA PRO A 34 -19.26 -17.81 -2.66
C PRO A 34 -19.95 -17.24 -3.91
N SER A 35 -21.25 -17.00 -3.82
CA SER A 35 -21.98 -16.37 -4.91
C SER A 35 -21.50 -14.93 -5.12
N CYS A 36 -21.69 -14.41 -6.33
CA CYS A 36 -21.38 -12.99 -6.62
C CYS A 36 -22.10 -12.03 -5.66
N HIS A 37 -23.31 -12.39 -5.21
CA HIS A 37 -24.05 -11.63 -4.22
C HIS A 37 -23.36 -11.64 -2.86
N GLU A 38 -22.89 -12.81 -2.39
CA GLU A 38 -22.18 -12.91 -1.11
C GLU A 38 -20.86 -12.13 -1.12
N VAL A 39 -20.08 -12.21 -2.21
CA VAL A 39 -18.84 -11.44 -2.36
C VAL A 39 -19.13 -9.93 -2.32
N ARG A 40 -20.07 -9.46 -3.16
CA ARG A 40 -20.37 -8.03 -3.31
C ARG A 40 -21.09 -7.44 -2.11
N CYS A 41 -22.06 -8.16 -1.55
CA CYS A 41 -22.96 -7.61 -0.53
C CYS A 41 -22.60 -8.04 0.88
N THR A 42 -21.99 -9.21 1.07
CA THR A 42 -21.75 -9.73 2.43
C THR A 42 -20.30 -9.53 2.83
N PHE A 43 -19.35 -10.04 2.04
CA PHE A 43 -17.91 -9.92 2.35
C PHE A 43 -17.42 -8.48 2.23
N LEU A 44 -17.76 -7.77 1.14
CA LEU A 44 -17.36 -6.36 0.99
C LEU A 44 -17.99 -5.47 2.05
N LYS A 45 -19.28 -5.67 2.40
CA LYS A 45 -19.90 -4.91 3.50
C LYS A 45 -19.29 -5.27 4.84
N LYS A 46 -18.95 -6.53 5.09
CA LYS A 46 -18.27 -6.94 6.32
C LYS A 46 -16.91 -6.26 6.44
N GLU A 47 -16.10 -6.24 5.38
CA GLU A 47 -14.80 -5.57 5.38
C GLU A 47 -14.93 -4.05 5.51
N THR A 48 -15.86 -3.44 4.78
CA THR A 48 -16.18 -2.01 4.87
C THR A 48 -16.66 -1.65 6.28
N ASN A 49 -17.48 -2.51 6.89
CA ASN A 49 -17.95 -2.32 8.25
C ASN A 49 -16.79 -2.49 9.24
N THR A 50 -15.90 -3.48 9.10
CA THR A 50 -14.71 -3.62 9.96
C THR A 50 -13.82 -2.38 9.91
N ILE A 51 -13.59 -1.83 8.71
CA ILE A 51 -12.83 -0.59 8.52
C ILE A 51 -13.57 0.59 9.19
N ASN A 52 -14.88 0.71 8.96
CA ASN A 52 -15.69 1.82 9.49
C ASN A 52 -15.95 1.73 11.01
N ASN A 53 -15.91 0.54 11.60
CA ASN A 53 -16.31 0.31 12.99
C ASN A 53 -15.17 0.48 14.01
N GLY A 54 -14.13 1.26 13.66
CA GLY A 54 -13.13 1.74 14.62
C GLY A 54 -11.75 2.02 14.04
N MET A 55 -11.34 1.31 12.99
CA MET A 55 -9.99 1.45 12.41
C MET A 55 -9.84 2.75 11.61
N LEU A 56 -10.88 3.14 10.89
CA LEU A 56 -10.90 4.35 10.06
C LEU A 56 -10.70 5.64 10.87
N GLU A 57 -11.25 5.73 12.08
CA GLU A 57 -11.12 6.93 12.90
C GLU A 57 -9.68 7.14 13.39
N ASN A 58 -8.97 6.06 13.75
CA ASN A 58 -7.54 6.15 14.11
C ASN A 58 -6.70 6.61 12.91
N TYR A 59 -6.92 6.02 11.73
CA TYR A 59 -6.25 6.47 10.49
C TYR A 59 -6.60 7.93 10.15
N LYS A 60 -7.83 8.36 10.44
CA LYS A 60 -8.26 9.75 10.25
C LYS A 60 -7.63 10.73 11.22
N VAL A 61 -7.22 10.28 12.40
CA VAL A 61 -6.47 11.11 13.34
C VAL A 61 -5.02 11.20 12.88
N GLU A 62 -4.42 10.07 12.52
CA GLU A 62 -3.03 10.02 12.04
C GLU A 62 -2.78 10.91 10.83
N TRP A 63 -3.62 10.81 9.78
CA TRP A 63 -3.42 11.61 8.56
C TRP A 63 -3.60 13.13 8.79
N LYS A 64 -4.29 13.53 9.87
CA LYS A 64 -4.67 14.91 10.18
C LYS A 64 -3.53 15.52 10.95
N ASN A 65 -3.08 14.84 11.99
CA ASN A 65 -1.88 15.21 12.75
C ASN A 65 -0.69 15.36 11.80
N LEU A 66 -0.53 14.44 10.84
CA LEU A 66 0.53 14.52 9.85
C LEU A 66 0.33 15.70 8.88
N SER A 67 -0.89 15.95 8.41
CA SER A 67 -1.18 17.12 7.57
C SER A 67 -0.90 18.43 8.30
N GLU A 68 -1.24 18.52 9.58
CA GLU A 68 -0.98 19.70 10.42
C GLU A 68 0.51 19.91 10.66
N LEU A 69 1.27 18.83 10.90
CA LEU A 69 2.73 18.89 11.02
C LEU A 69 3.40 19.39 9.74
N LEU A 70 2.99 18.86 8.58
CA LEU A 70 3.53 19.29 7.29
C LEU A 70 3.19 20.76 7.02
N ASP A 71 1.98 21.16 7.37
CA ASP A 71 1.52 22.53 7.22
C ASP A 71 2.29 23.51 8.13
N SER A 72 2.52 23.16 9.39
CA SER A 72 3.30 23.99 10.32
C SER A 72 4.75 24.17 9.86
N MET A 73 5.36 23.13 9.28
CA MET A 73 6.70 23.22 8.71
C MET A 73 6.75 24.19 7.52
N VAL A 74 5.72 24.19 6.68
CA VAL A 74 5.62 25.17 5.58
C VAL A 74 5.45 26.59 6.12
N GLU A 75 4.66 26.80 7.17
CA GLU A 75 4.50 28.13 7.79
C GLU A 75 5.82 28.65 8.37
N GLU A 76 6.57 27.78 9.05
CA GLU A 76 7.87 28.13 9.63
C GLU A 76 8.88 28.56 8.57
N ILE A 77 8.90 27.85 7.43
CA ILE A 77 9.80 28.17 6.30
C ILE A 77 9.28 29.38 5.50
N GLY A 78 7.97 29.62 5.53
CA GLY A 78 7.25 30.56 4.68
C GLY A 78 6.87 29.93 3.34
N GLU A 79 5.59 30.03 2.95
CA GLU A 79 5.05 29.35 1.76
C GLU A 79 5.79 29.74 0.47
N ASP A 80 6.18 31.00 0.33
CA ASP A 80 6.92 31.50 -0.84
C ASP A 80 8.30 30.85 -1.02
N ASN A 81 8.84 30.26 0.05
CA ASN A 81 10.14 29.59 0.06
C ASN A 81 10.04 28.07 -0.14
N VAL A 82 8.83 27.53 -0.22
CA VAL A 82 8.60 26.08 -0.39
C VAL A 82 8.05 25.83 -1.80
N VAL A 83 8.73 24.99 -2.57
CA VAL A 83 8.29 24.61 -3.93
C VAL A 83 7.59 23.25 -3.92
N GLN A 84 8.05 22.33 -3.08
CA GLN A 84 7.58 20.95 -3.07
C GLN A 84 7.74 20.31 -1.69
N VAL A 85 6.74 19.52 -1.30
CA VAL A 85 6.78 18.64 -0.12
C VAL A 85 6.87 17.19 -0.59
N VAL A 86 7.90 16.48 -0.14
CA VAL A 86 8.11 15.05 -0.47
C VAL A 86 7.99 14.22 0.80
N THR A 87 7.05 13.28 0.83
CA THR A 87 6.81 12.42 2.00
C THR A 87 6.76 10.93 1.66
N TYR A 88 6.72 10.06 2.66
CA TYR A 88 6.63 8.60 2.46
C TYR A 88 5.36 8.20 1.69
N SER A 89 5.36 7.06 0.99
CA SER A 89 4.22 6.64 0.14
C SER A 89 3.17 5.79 0.87
N ALA A 90 3.25 5.63 2.20
CA ALA A 90 2.17 4.98 2.94
C ALA A 90 0.86 5.76 2.84
N SER A 91 -0.25 5.02 2.94
CA SER A 91 -1.62 5.55 2.81
C SER A 91 -1.88 6.79 3.68
N ALA A 92 -1.40 6.81 4.93
CA ALA A 92 -1.54 7.96 5.83
C ALA A 92 -0.83 9.22 5.31
N TYR A 93 0.37 9.07 4.74
CA TYR A 93 1.17 10.17 4.19
C TYR A 93 0.65 10.65 2.85
N VAL A 94 0.11 9.73 2.03
CA VAL A 94 -0.60 10.09 0.80
C VAL A 94 -1.80 10.97 1.13
N LYS A 95 -2.61 10.57 2.11
CA LYS A 95 -3.79 11.34 2.51
C LYS A 95 -3.46 12.66 3.18
N ALA A 96 -2.42 12.70 4.01
CA ALA A 96 -1.92 13.96 4.56
C ALA A 96 -1.40 14.91 3.48
N GLY A 97 -0.70 14.39 2.47
CA GLY A 97 -0.26 15.16 1.31
C GLY A 97 -1.43 15.72 0.49
N GLU A 98 -2.46 14.91 0.23
CA GLU A 98 -3.70 15.37 -0.42
C GLU A 98 -4.39 16.50 0.37
N LEU A 99 -4.45 16.39 1.70
CA LEU A 99 -5.01 17.43 2.58
C LEU A 99 -4.18 18.72 2.54
N LEU A 100 -2.86 18.61 2.54
CA LEU A 100 -1.95 19.75 2.41
C LEU A 100 -2.17 20.47 1.07
N MET A 101 -2.28 19.73 -0.04
CA MET A 101 -2.57 20.27 -1.38
C MET A 101 -3.98 20.89 -1.47
N ALA A 102 -4.93 20.38 -0.68
CA ALA A 102 -6.24 20.99 -0.57
C ALA A 102 -6.16 22.39 0.10
N LYS A 103 -5.29 22.54 1.11
CA LYS A 103 -5.09 23.78 1.87
C LYS A 103 -4.20 24.80 1.15
N ARG A 104 -3.07 24.38 0.58
CA ARG A 104 -2.06 25.25 -0.05
C ARG A 104 -2.00 25.01 -1.56
N LYS A 105 -2.51 25.97 -2.33
CA LYS A 105 -2.67 25.84 -3.79
C LYS A 105 -1.40 26.11 -4.59
N ASN A 106 -0.40 26.73 -3.98
CA ASN A 106 0.86 27.10 -4.63
C ASN A 106 1.96 26.05 -4.48
N LEU A 107 1.70 24.99 -3.70
CA LEU A 107 2.65 23.91 -3.45
C LEU A 107 2.36 22.69 -4.29
N PHE A 108 3.37 21.83 -4.43
CA PHE A 108 3.22 20.48 -4.96
C PHE A 108 3.60 19.45 -3.90
N TRP A 109 2.86 18.35 -3.86
CA TRP A 109 3.17 17.19 -3.03
C TRP A 109 3.43 15.97 -3.91
N SER A 110 4.42 15.17 -3.53
CA SER A 110 4.69 13.89 -4.19
C SER A 110 5.21 12.84 -3.20
N PRO A 111 4.97 11.54 -3.45
CA PRO A 111 5.60 10.48 -2.68
C PRO A 111 7.12 10.43 -2.92
N CYS A 112 7.85 9.93 -1.93
CA CYS A 112 9.29 9.79 -1.95
C CYS A 112 9.75 8.70 -2.93
N ALA A 113 10.49 9.10 -3.95
CA ALA A 113 11.05 8.19 -4.95
C ALA A 113 11.98 7.14 -4.33
N ALA A 114 12.82 7.52 -3.35
CA ALA A 114 13.72 6.59 -2.68
C ALA A 114 12.95 5.48 -1.95
N HIS A 115 11.80 5.81 -1.37
CA HIS A 115 10.96 4.80 -0.74
C HIS A 115 10.30 3.89 -1.78
N CYS A 116 9.78 4.43 -2.88
CA CYS A 116 9.28 3.61 -3.98
C CYS A 116 10.34 2.65 -4.52
N LEU A 117 11.57 3.12 -4.70
CA LEU A 117 12.71 2.29 -5.09
C LEU A 117 12.98 1.19 -4.05
N ASN A 118 12.96 1.51 -2.76
CA ASN A 118 13.14 0.51 -1.71
C ASN A 118 12.05 -0.56 -1.72
N LEU A 119 10.77 -0.19 -1.94
CA LEU A 119 9.69 -1.17 -2.07
C LEU A 119 9.91 -2.09 -3.26
N ILE A 120 10.22 -1.53 -4.44
CA ILE A 120 10.51 -2.32 -5.64
C ILE A 120 11.69 -3.26 -5.40
N LEU A 121 12.76 -2.77 -4.78
CA LEU A 121 13.94 -3.59 -4.46
C LEU A 121 13.64 -4.66 -3.41
N THR A 122 12.75 -4.38 -2.46
CA THR A 122 12.29 -5.34 -1.46
C THR A 122 11.50 -6.45 -2.14
N ASP A 123 10.54 -6.10 -3.00
CA ASP A 123 9.74 -7.08 -3.76
C ASP A 123 10.61 -7.94 -4.69
N ILE A 124 11.61 -7.34 -5.34
CA ILE A 124 12.62 -8.07 -6.12
C ILE A 124 13.42 -9.00 -5.21
N GLY A 125 13.85 -8.53 -4.04
CA GLY A 125 14.60 -9.32 -3.07
C GLY A 125 13.82 -10.51 -2.52
N ASP A 126 12.50 -10.41 -2.44
CA ASP A 126 11.61 -11.47 -1.98
C ASP A 126 11.32 -12.55 -3.05
N LEU A 127 11.78 -12.35 -4.30
CA LEU A 127 11.64 -13.37 -5.33
C LEU A 127 12.45 -14.64 -4.97
N PRO A 128 11.87 -15.84 -5.13
CA PRO A 128 12.51 -17.12 -4.78
C PRO A 128 13.90 -17.33 -5.40
N ILE A 129 14.12 -16.79 -6.60
CA ILE A 129 15.40 -16.88 -7.32
C ILE A 129 16.54 -16.11 -6.63
N HIS A 130 16.21 -15.10 -5.83
CA HIS A 130 17.18 -14.27 -5.11
C HIS A 130 17.34 -14.67 -3.64
N THR A 131 16.44 -15.50 -3.10
CA THR A 131 16.41 -15.88 -1.68
C THR A 131 17.73 -16.51 -1.21
N ASP A 132 18.29 -17.46 -1.97
CA ASP A 132 19.55 -18.12 -1.60
C ASP A 132 20.75 -17.16 -1.61
N THR A 133 20.83 -16.32 -2.64
CA THR A 133 21.90 -15.32 -2.79
C THR A 133 21.81 -14.27 -1.69
N ILE A 134 20.61 -13.76 -1.39
CA ILE A 134 20.37 -12.79 -0.32
C ILE A 134 20.63 -13.41 1.05
N SER A 135 20.25 -14.67 1.28
CA SER A 135 20.54 -15.40 2.52
C SER A 135 22.03 -15.58 2.75
N LYS A 136 22.80 -15.94 1.70
CA LYS A 136 24.26 -16.02 1.76
C LYS A 136 24.90 -14.66 1.98
N ALA A 137 24.45 -13.62 1.27
CA ALA A 137 24.95 -12.26 1.43
C ALA A 137 24.72 -11.73 2.85
N ARG A 138 23.52 -11.96 3.42
CA ARG A 138 23.17 -11.60 4.80
C ARG A 138 24.10 -12.25 5.82
N LYS A 139 24.48 -13.53 5.63
CA LYS A 139 25.42 -14.21 6.52
C LYS A 139 26.81 -13.57 6.52
N ILE A 140 27.25 -13.06 5.36
CA ILE A 140 28.54 -12.37 5.21
C ILE A 140 28.48 -10.99 5.84
N THR A 141 27.40 -10.23 5.61
CA THR A 141 27.24 -8.89 6.21
C THR A 141 26.96 -8.93 7.71
N SER A 142 26.38 -10.01 8.24
CA SER A 142 26.23 -10.23 9.69
C SER A 142 27.51 -10.70 10.39
N LEU A 143 28.60 -10.94 9.66
CA LEU A 143 29.88 -11.41 10.20
C LEU A 143 30.86 -10.26 10.52
N HIS A 144 30.45 -8.99 10.43
CA HIS A 144 31.29 -7.80 10.66
C HIS A 144 30.65 -6.70 11.54
N LEU A 145 29.78 -7.08 12.47
CA LEU A 145 29.40 -6.24 13.62
C LEU A 145 29.59 -7.04 14.91
#